data_AF-A0A257GZ99-F1
#
_entry.id   AF-A0A257GZ99-F1
#
_cell.length_a   1.000
_cell.length_b   1.000
_cell.length_c   1.000
_cell.angle_alpha   90.00
_cell.angle_beta   90.00
_cell.angle_gamma   90.00
#
_symmetry.space_group_name_H-M   'P 1'
#
loop_
_entity.id
_entity.type
_entity.pdbx_description
1 polymer ?
#
loop_
_entity_poly.entity_id
_entity_poly.type
_entity_poly.pdbx_seq_one_letter_code
_entity_poly.pdbx_strand_id
1 'polypeptide(L)'
;MSVHSTPVVAAPGGPAHPLKDFWRYFSANKGAIAGLVIVVFVLLVAIFADVLAPYPPSVTDSTAFLLPPAWAVGGSSAHWL
;
A
#
# COMPACT_ATOMS: atom_id res chain seq x y z
N MET A 1 -52.32 31.06 29.58
CA MET A 1 -50.98 31.01 28.94
C MET A 1 -50.34 29.69 29.30
N SER A 2 -50.53 28.66 28.47
CA SER A 2 -50.01 27.32 28.74
C SER A 2 -48.70 27.16 28.00
N VAL A 3 -47.58 27.32 28.71
CA VAL A 3 -46.24 27.07 28.18
C VAL A 3 -46.06 25.56 28.05
N HIS A 4 -46.06 25.05 26.82
CA HIS A 4 -45.62 23.69 26.53
C HIS A 4 -44.09 23.66 26.53
N SER A 5 -43.50 23.08 27.57
CA SER A 5 -42.09 22.72 27.57
C SER A 5 -41.90 21.47 26.72
N THR A 6 -41.32 21.62 25.52
CA THR A 6 -40.85 20.48 24.74
C THR A 6 -39.66 19.85 25.46
N PRO A 7 -39.70 18.54 25.77
CA PRO A 7 -38.53 17.87 26.31
C PRO A 7 -37.45 17.83 25.24
N VAL A 8 -36.29 18.46 25.50
CA VAL A 8 -35.09 18.24 24.71
C VAL A 8 -34.64 16.81 24.99
N VAL A 9 -34.95 15.91 24.05
CA VAL A 9 -34.39 14.56 24.03
C VAL A 9 -32.88 14.72 23.87
N ALA A 10 -32.14 14.46 24.95
CA ALA A 10 -30.68 14.39 24.91
C ALA A 10 -30.28 13.28 23.91
N ALA A 11 -29.51 13.66 22.89
CA ALA A 11 -29.01 12.73 21.89
C ALA A 11 -28.14 11.64 22.56
N PRO A 12 -28.37 10.34 22.30
CA PRO A 12 -27.56 9.30 22.89
C PRO A 12 -26.22 9.17 22.18
N GLY A 13 -25.13 9.22 22.96
CA GLY A 13 -23.93 8.40 22.74
C GLY A 13 -22.67 9.13 22.24
N GLY A 14 -21.74 9.36 23.18
CA GLY A 14 -20.27 9.16 23.12
C GLY A 14 -19.41 9.74 21.97
N PRO A 15 -18.17 10.19 22.22
CA PRO A 15 -17.32 10.81 21.20
C PRO A 15 -17.15 9.91 19.98
N ALA A 16 -17.48 10.48 18.81
CA ALA A 16 -17.14 9.93 17.51
C ALA A 16 -15.67 9.50 17.51
N HIS A 17 -15.40 8.25 17.13
CA HIS A 17 -14.02 7.75 17.03
C HIS A 17 -13.49 8.20 15.66
N PRO A 18 -12.77 9.33 15.55
CA PRO A 18 -12.68 10.07 14.29
C PRO A 18 -11.97 9.27 13.19
N LEU A 19 -11.00 8.44 13.59
CA LEU A 19 -10.30 7.51 12.70
C LEU A 19 -11.19 6.37 12.19
N LYS A 20 -12.11 5.88 13.03
CA LYS A 20 -13.03 4.81 12.65
C LYS A 20 -14.09 5.33 11.68
N ASP A 21 -14.59 6.53 11.94
CA ASP A 21 -15.50 7.21 11.02
C ASP A 21 -14.81 7.55 9.70
N PHE A 22 -13.59 8.11 9.74
CA PHE A 22 -12.77 8.32 8.55
C PHE A 22 -12.59 7.03 7.75
N TRP A 23 -12.17 5.94 8.38
CA TRP A 23 -11.98 4.67 7.69
C TRP A 23 -13.27 4.13 7.07
N ARG A 24 -14.40 4.25 7.77
CA ARG A 24 -15.72 3.88 7.24
C ARG A 24 -16.05 4.68 5.97
N TYR A 25 -15.84 6.00 5.98
CA TYR A 25 -16.12 6.84 4.81
C TYR A 25 -15.10 6.64 3.68
N PHE A 26 -13.82 6.48 4.02
CA PHE A 26 -12.74 6.23 3.07
C PHE A 26 -12.95 4.90 2.32
N SER A 27 -13.27 3.83 3.06
CA SER A 27 -13.48 2.50 2.50
C SER A 27 -14.74 2.35 1.66
N ALA A 28 -15.71 3.27 1.77
CA ALA A 28 -16.88 3.30 0.90
C ALA A 28 -16.52 3.68 -0.56
N ASN A 29 -15.36 4.30 -0.80
CA ASN A 29 -14.89 4.63 -2.14
C ASN A 29 -13.92 3.55 -2.68
N LYS A 30 -14.38 2.81 -3.69
CA LYS A 30 -13.58 1.76 -4.36
C LYS A 30 -12.25 2.29 -4.94
N GLY A 31 -12.26 3.51 -5.49
CA GLY A 31 -11.07 4.15 -6.02
C GLY A 31 -10.05 4.51 -4.94
N ALA A 32 -10.53 4.96 -3.77
CA ALA A 32 -9.67 5.25 -2.62
C ALA A 32 -9.00 3.98 -2.08
N ILE A 33 -9.75 2.88 -1.97
CA ILE A 33 -9.20 1.57 -1.59
C ILE A 33 -8.21 1.06 -2.64
N ALA A 34 -8.51 1.17 -3.94
CA ALA A 34 -7.58 0.78 -5.00
C ALA A 34 -6.26 1.56 -4.92
N GLY A 35 -6.34 2.89 -4.69
CA GLY A 35 -5.15 3.71 -4.47
C GLY A 35 -4.36 3.30 -3.23
N LEU A 36 -5.04 3.02 -2.12
CA LEU A 36 -4.40 2.53 -0.89
C LEU A 36 -3.69 1.19 -1.12
N VAL A 37 -4.30 0.26 -1.86
CA VAL A 37 -3.68 -1.04 -2.21
C VAL A 37 -2.39 -0.83 -3.00
N ILE A 38 -2.38 0.08 -3.98
CA ILE A 38 -1.17 0.39 -4.76
C ILE A 38 -0.07 0.97 -3.85
N VAL A 39 -0.41 1.91 -2.97
CA VAL A 39 0.56 2.50 -2.03
C VAL A 39 1.14 1.44 -1.11
N VAL A 40 0.28 0.60 -0.51
CA VAL A 40 0.72 -0.49 0.36
C VAL A 40 1.61 -1.48 -0.41
N PHE A 41 1.26 -1.81 -1.65
CA PHE A 41 2.06 -2.68 -2.50
C PHE A 41 3.46 -2.11 -2.76
N VAL A 42 3.58 -0.83 -3.12
CA VAL A 42 4.89 -0.18 -3.33
C VAL A 42 5.69 -0.14 -2.03
N LEU A 43 5.06 0.13 -0.90
CA LEU A 43 5.72 0.09 0.41
C LEU A 43 6.23 -1.31 0.74
N LEU A 44 5.48 -2.36 0.45
CA LEU A 44 5.94 -3.74 0.62
C LEU A 44 7.15 -4.02 -0.27
N VAL A 45 7.11 -3.63 -1.55
CA VAL A 45 8.27 -3.78 -2.45
C VAL A 45 9.50 -3.06 -1.88
N ALA A 46 9.33 -1.87 -1.31
CA ALA A 46 10.43 -1.11 -0.70
C ALA A 46 10.98 -1.79 0.57
N ILE A 47 10.11 -2.31 1.45
CA ILE A 47 10.53 -3.04 2.66
C ILE A 47 11.26 -4.33 2.29
N PHE A 48 10.83 -5.01 1.23
CA PHE A 48 11.43 -6.25 0.75
C PHE A 48 12.48 -6.02 -0.35
N ALA A 49 13.00 -4.80 -0.50
CA ALA A 49 13.93 -4.45 -1.58
C ALA A 49 15.21 -5.31 -1.54
N ASP A 50 15.80 -5.54 -0.37
CA ASP A 50 17.03 -6.32 -0.24
C ASP A 50 16.87 -7.80 -0.64
N VAL A 51 15.64 -8.34 -0.54
CA VAL A 51 15.33 -9.72 -0.94
C VAL A 51 14.94 -9.79 -2.41
N LEU A 52 14.18 -8.81 -2.90
CA LEU A 52 13.68 -8.77 -4.28
C LEU A 52 14.76 -8.32 -5.28
N ALA A 53 15.60 -7.37 -4.90
CA ALA A 53 16.64 -6.76 -5.71
C ALA A 53 17.93 -6.58 -4.90
N PRO A 54 18.66 -7.68 -4.62
CA PRO A 54 19.86 -7.65 -3.77
C PRO A 54 21.04 -6.92 -4.43
N TYR A 55 20.98 -6.61 -5.73
CA TYR A 55 22.06 -5.99 -6.49
C TYR A 55 21.80 -4.49 -6.70
N PRO A 56 22.81 -3.60 -6.50
CA PRO A 56 22.66 -2.18 -6.72
C PRO A 56 22.37 -1.85 -8.20
N PRO A 57 21.36 -1.02 -8.52
CA PRO A 57 21.03 -0.68 -9.90
C PRO A 57 22.03 0.28 -10.57
N SER A 58 22.94 0.88 -9.79
CA SER A 58 23.97 1.80 -10.26
C SER A 58 25.27 1.11 -10.67
N VAL A 59 25.38 -0.21 -10.48
CA VAL A 59 26.58 -0.98 -10.80
C VAL A 59 26.31 -1.84 -12.03
N THR A 60 27.15 -1.69 -13.05
CA THR A 60 27.11 -2.54 -14.26
C THR A 60 28.16 -3.65 -14.15
N ASP A 61 27.74 -4.90 -14.32
CA ASP A 61 28.65 -6.05 -14.35
C ASP A 61 29.33 -6.15 -15.73
N SER A 62 30.63 -5.84 -15.79
CA SER A 62 31.43 -5.93 -17.02
C SER A 62 31.82 -7.37 -17.38
N THR A 63 31.73 -8.31 -16.43
CA THR A 63 32.06 -9.72 -16.65
C THR A 63 30.91 -10.50 -17.27
N ALA A 64 29.68 -9.99 -17.15
CA ALA A 64 28.46 -10.53 -17.78
C ALA A 64 28.44 -10.39 -19.31
N PHE A 65 29.48 -9.80 -19.92
CA PHE A 65 29.54 -9.57 -21.36
C PHE A 65 29.68 -10.90 -22.12
N LEU A 66 28.78 -11.14 -23.08
CA LEU A 66 28.67 -12.37 -23.89
C LEU A 66 28.26 -13.63 -23.10
N LEU A 67 27.75 -13.49 -21.88
CA LEU A 67 27.11 -14.62 -21.22
C LEU A 67 25.75 -14.91 -21.87
N PRO A 68 25.35 -16.19 -21.92
CA PRO A 68 24.01 -16.57 -22.39
C PRO A 68 22.93 -15.97 -21.45
N PRO A 69 21.73 -15.66 -21.98
CA PRO A 69 20.63 -15.13 -21.17
C PRO A 69 20.20 -16.14 -20.10
N ALA A 70 19.58 -15.67 -19.01
CA ALA A 70 19.22 -16.52 -17.86
C ALA A 70 18.46 -17.80 -18.22
N TRP A 71 17.63 -17.78 -19.26
CA TRP A 71 16.82 -18.92 -19.68
C TRP A 71 17.56 -19.93 -20.57
N ALA A 72 18.79 -19.64 -20.98
CA ALA A 72 19.59 -20.52 -21.83
C ALA A 72 20.55 -21.39 -21.00
N VAL A 73 21.02 -22.48 -21.60
CA VAL A 73 21.99 -23.38 -20.96
C VAL A 73 23.30 -22.63 -20.71
N GLY A 74 23.75 -22.63 -19.45
CA GLY A 74 24.91 -21.86 -19.00
C GLY A 74 24.60 -20.42 -18.57
N GLY A 75 23.33 -19.98 -18.64
CA GLY A 75 22.86 -18.70 -18.12
C GLY A 75 22.69 -18.71 -16.59
N SER A 76 22.61 -17.53 -16.00
CA SER A 76 22.45 -17.33 -14.55
C SER A 76 21.19 -16.56 -14.23
N SER A 77 20.43 -17.00 -13.21
CA SER A 77 19.26 -16.29 -12.71
C SER A 77 19.58 -14.93 -12.06
N ALA A 78 20.86 -14.66 -11.77
CA ALA A 78 21.30 -13.34 -11.34
C ALA A 78 21.17 -12.29 -12.45
N HIS A 79 21.17 -12.71 -13.73
CA HIS A 79 21.05 -11.85 -14.90
C HIS A 79 19.82 -12.27 -15.72
N TRP A 80 18.63 -12.02 -15.16
CA TRP A 80 17.38 -12.47 -15.76
C TRP A 80 17.08 -11.87 -17.15
N LEU A 81 17.64 -10.68 -17.45
CA LEU A 81 17.47 -9.94 -18.70
C LEU A 81 18.81 -9.73 -19.42
#